data_AF-A0A7C6W5G4-F1
#
_entry.id   AF-A0A7C6W5G4-F1
#
_cell.length_a   1.000
_cell.length_b   1.000
_cell.length_c   1.000
_cell.angle_alpha   90.00
_cell.angle_beta   90.00
_cell.angle_gamma   90.00
#
_symmetry.space_group_name_H-M   'P 1'
#
loop_
_entity.id
_entity.type
_entity.pdbx_description
1 polymer ?
#
loop_
_entity_poly.entity_id
_entity_poly.type
_entity_poly.pdbx_seq_one_letter_code
_entity_poly.pdbx_strand_id
1 'polypeptide(L)'
;TPAITGAVGDVYMNLDMSDKAANQFLKAAKDANDNLLSPIYYKKAGLAYLHAQNFDKAISTFETIKKTYLNSPEGQEADKYIEQAKLSKK
;
A
#
# COMPACT_ATOMS: atom_id res chain seq x y z
N THR A 1 4.05 -8.77 -15.43
CA THR A 1 4.04 -7.29 -15.44
C THR A 1 3.43 -6.81 -14.13
N PRO A 2 3.78 -5.60 -13.65
CA PRO A 2 3.22 -5.05 -12.41
C PRO A 2 1.69 -5.09 -12.34
N ALA A 3 1.02 -4.89 -13.49
CA ALA A 3 -0.42 -4.99 -13.62
C ALA A 3 -1.00 -6.37 -13.25
N ILE A 4 -0.38 -7.46 -13.73
CA ILE A 4 -0.84 -8.83 -13.40
C ILE A 4 -0.61 -9.11 -11.91
N THR A 5 0.56 -8.74 -11.39
CA THR A 5 0.88 -8.91 -9.96
C THR A 5 -0.10 -8.11 -9.08
N GLY A 6 -0.43 -6.88 -9.47
CA GLY A 6 -1.42 -6.04 -8.82
C GLY A 6 -2.82 -6.67 -8.84
N ALA A 7 -3.25 -7.19 -9.99
CA ALA A 7 -4.54 -7.86 -10.12
C ALA A 7 -4.64 -9.11 -9.22
N VAL A 8 -3.55 -9.87 -9.05
CA VAL A 8 -3.51 -10.98 -8.08
C VAL A 8 -3.67 -10.47 -6.65
N GLY A 9 -3.07 -9.31 -6.32
CA GLY A 9 -3.31 -8.63 -5.05
C GLY A 9 -4.77 -8.27 -4.84
N ASP A 10 -5.44 -7.74 -5.85
CA ASP A 10 -6.87 -7.41 -5.79
C ASP A 10 -7.74 -8.67 -5.59
N VAL A 11 -7.40 -9.80 -6.23
CA VAL A 11 -8.07 -11.09 -5.98
C VAL A 11 -7.88 -11.53 -4.53
N TYR A 12 -6.68 -11.41 -3.97
CA TYR A 12 -6.46 -11.75 -2.56
C TYR A 12 -7.25 -10.85 -1.61
N MET A 13 -7.44 -9.56 -1.93
CA MET A 13 -8.31 -8.69 -1.13
C MET A 13 -9.77 -9.19 -1.12
N ASN A 14 -10.29 -9.61 -2.28
CA ASN A 14 -11.65 -10.13 -2.39
C ASN A 14 -11.86 -11.47 -1.67
N LEU A 15 -10.78 -12.19 -1.35
CA LEU A 15 -10.80 -13.44 -0.58
C LEU A 15 -10.48 -13.23 0.90
N ASP A 16 -10.49 -11.98 1.38
CA ASP A 16 -10.10 -11.58 2.74
C ASP A 16 -8.67 -12.00 3.14
N MET A 17 -7.81 -12.29 2.15
CA MET A 17 -6.41 -12.66 2.34
C MET A 17 -5.50 -11.43 2.31
N SER A 18 -5.77 -10.45 3.17
CA SER A 18 -5.16 -9.12 3.09
C SER A 18 -3.64 -9.09 3.25
N ASP A 19 -3.03 -9.95 4.07
CA ASP A 19 -1.57 -10.06 4.15
C ASP A 19 -0.94 -10.55 2.84
N LYS A 20 -1.59 -11.49 2.15
CA LYS A 20 -1.13 -11.98 0.84
C LYS A 20 -1.30 -10.90 -0.21
N ALA A 21 -2.41 -10.16 -0.17
CA ALA A 21 -2.65 -9.03 -1.05
C ALA A 21 -1.56 -7.97 -0.90
N ALA A 22 -1.23 -7.58 0.34
CA ALA A 22 -0.19 -6.61 0.62
C ALA A 22 1.17 -7.03 0.03
N ASN A 23 1.55 -8.30 0.14
CA ASN A 23 2.78 -8.82 -0.48
C ASN A 23 2.77 -8.70 -2.01
N GLN A 24 1.65 -8.99 -2.67
CA GLN A 24 1.54 -8.85 -4.13
C GLN A 24 1.60 -7.38 -4.55
N PHE A 25 0.92 -6.49 -3.84
CA PHE A 25 0.99 -5.06 -4.12
C PHE A 25 2.40 -4.48 -3.90
N LEU A 26 3.10 -4.87 -2.83
CA LEU A 26 4.50 -4.48 -2.62
C LEU A 26 5.40 -4.98 -3.75
N LYS A 27 5.18 -6.21 -4.23
CA LYS A 27 5.91 -6.74 -5.39
C LYS A 27 5.59 -5.94 -6.66
N ALA A 28 4.32 -5.67 -6.94
CA ALA A 28 3.91 -4.86 -8.08
C ALA A 28 4.51 -3.45 -8.05
N ALA A 29 4.58 -2.82 -6.87
CA ALA A 29 5.19 -1.50 -6.69
C ALA A 29 6.69 -1.53 -7.02
N LYS A 30 7.41 -2.54 -6.52
CA LYS A 30 8.85 -2.72 -6.80
C LYS A 30 9.12 -3.09 -8.25
N ASP A 31 8.27 -3.90 -8.87
CA ASP A 31 8.40 -4.30 -10.26
C ASP A 31 8.09 -3.12 -11.21
N ALA A 32 7.20 -2.21 -10.82
CA ALA A 32 6.91 -0.99 -11.59
C ALA A 32 8.12 -0.04 -11.57
N ASN A 33 8.69 0.19 -10.39
CA ASN A 33 9.92 0.97 -10.19
C ASN A 33 9.91 2.37 -10.84
N ASP A 34 8.75 3.03 -10.85
CA ASP A 34 8.57 4.36 -11.40
C ASP A 34 7.72 5.25 -10.48
N ASN A 35 7.64 6.55 -10.78
CA ASN A 35 6.90 7.52 -9.97
C ASN A 35 5.40 7.58 -10.26
N LEU A 36 4.91 6.82 -11.23
CA LEU A 36 3.52 6.82 -11.68
C LEU A 36 2.73 5.66 -11.08
N LEU A 37 3.26 4.44 -11.19
CA LEU A 37 2.60 3.19 -10.83
C LEU A 37 3.02 2.69 -9.44
N SER A 38 4.28 2.88 -9.04
CA SER A 38 4.74 2.44 -7.72
C SER A 38 3.92 3.03 -6.57
N PRO A 39 3.66 4.36 -6.50
CA PRO A 39 2.85 4.92 -5.40
C PRO A 39 1.44 4.35 -5.33
N ILE A 40 0.81 4.05 -6.47
CA ILE A 40 -0.52 3.42 -6.54
C ILE A 40 -0.49 2.03 -5.87
N TYR A 41 0.49 1.20 -6.22
CA TYR A 41 0.60 -0.14 -5.62
C TYR A 41 1.05 -0.10 -4.16
N TYR A 42 1.93 0.80 -3.77
CA TYR A 42 2.26 0.99 -2.35
C TYR A 42 1.03 1.42 -1.55
N LYS A 43 0.18 2.31 -2.08
CA LYS A 43 -1.08 2.69 -1.43
C LYS A 43 -1.98 1.47 -1.25
N LYS A 44 -2.15 0.64 -2.29
CA LYS A 44 -2.91 -0.62 -2.18
C LYS A 44 -2.33 -1.55 -1.10
N ALA A 45 -1.01 -1.68 -1.01
CA ALA A 45 -0.35 -2.44 0.05
C ALA A 45 -0.64 -1.87 1.45
N GLY A 46 -0.55 -0.55 1.62
CA GLY A 46 -0.86 0.11 2.89
C GLY A 46 -2.32 -0.09 3.32
N LEU A 47 -3.26 0.01 2.37
CA LEU A 47 -4.68 -0.28 2.62
C LEU A 47 -4.92 -1.75 2.97
N ALA A 48 -4.25 -2.68 2.30
CA ALA A 48 -4.32 -4.10 2.63
C ALA A 48 -3.79 -4.37 4.05
N TYR A 49 -2.69 -3.71 4.46
CA TYR A 49 -2.20 -3.81 5.82
C TYR A 49 -3.16 -3.22 6.86
N LEU A 50 -3.84 -2.11 6.55
CA LEU A 50 -4.90 -1.58 7.42
C LEU A 50 -6.02 -2.60 7.61
N HIS A 51 -6.47 -3.24 6.53
CA HIS A 51 -7.51 -4.28 6.59
C HIS A 51 -7.06 -5.50 7.40
N ALA A 52 -5.79 -5.90 7.26
CA ALA A 52 -5.17 -6.95 8.05
C ALA A 52 -4.87 -6.57 9.51
N GLN A 53 -5.24 -5.34 9.94
CA GLN A 53 -4.89 -4.77 11.24
C GLN A 53 -3.38 -4.72 11.53
N ASN A 54 -2.55 -4.78 10.47
CA ASN A 54 -1.10 -4.67 10.56
C ASN A 54 -0.67 -3.20 10.51
N PHE A 55 -1.03 -2.45 11.56
CA PHE A 55 -0.91 -1.00 11.58
C PHE A 55 0.54 -0.51 11.45
N ASP A 56 1.51 -1.25 11.99
CA ASP A 56 2.93 -0.88 11.87
C ASP A 56 3.43 -0.95 10.42
N LYS A 57 3.05 -2.00 9.68
CA LYS A 57 3.40 -2.09 8.26
C LYS A 57 2.62 -1.09 7.42
N ALA A 58 1.37 -0.78 7.78
CA ALA A 58 0.60 0.26 7.12
C ALA A 58 1.31 1.62 7.26
N ILE A 59 1.66 2.02 8.49
CA ILE A 59 2.39 3.27 8.76
C ILE A 59 3.69 3.34 7.96
N SER A 60 4.54 2.31 8.06
CA SER A 60 5.81 2.28 7.34
C SER A 60 5.65 2.36 5.81
N THR A 61 4.60 1.72 5.27
CA THR A 61 4.28 1.80 3.84
C THR A 61 3.89 3.21 3.45
N PHE A 62 2.98 3.87 4.18
CA PHE A 62 2.57 5.24 3.88
C PHE A 62 3.68 6.27 4.12
N GLU A 63 4.55 6.09 5.11
CA GLU A 63 5.74 6.92 5.30
C GLU A 63 6.70 6.82 4.11
N THR A 64 6.85 5.62 3.54
CA THR A 64 7.62 5.41 2.30
C THR A 64 7.00 6.21 1.15
N ILE A 65 5.67 6.18 1.01
CA ILE A 65 4.98 6.93 -0.04
C ILE A 65 5.18 8.44 0.15
N LYS A 66 4.97 8.94 1.37
CA LYS A 66 5.14 10.35 1.72
C LYS A 66 6.54 10.85 1.39
N LYS A 67 7.57 10.07 1.73
CA LYS A 67 8.98 10.46 1.55
C LYS A 67 9.43 10.35 0.10
N THR A 68 9.13 9.24 -0.57
CA THR A 68 9.70 8.91 -1.89
C THR A 68 8.84 9.45 -3.03
N TYR A 69 7.52 9.52 -2.85
CA TYR A 69 6.56 9.92 -3.89
C TYR A 69 5.78 11.16 -3.47
N LEU A 70 6.43 12.12 -2.79
CA LEU A 70 5.79 13.31 -2.23
C LEU A 70 4.90 14.07 -3.23
N ASN A 71 5.32 14.16 -4.49
CA ASN A 71 4.59 14.90 -5.53
C ASN A 71 3.46 14.09 -6.20
N SER A 72 3.27 12.82 -5.83
CA SER A 72 2.15 12.00 -6.30
C SER A 72 0.88 12.27 -5.49
N PRO A 73 -0.32 12.01 -6.05
CA PRO A 73 -1.56 12.04 -5.28
C PRO A 73 -1.50 11.19 -4.01
N GLU A 74 -0.89 9.99 -4.09
CA GLU A 74 -0.76 9.09 -2.94
C GLU A 74 0.18 9.64 -1.86
N GLY A 75 1.24 10.36 -2.26
CA GLY A 75 2.13 11.07 -1.34
C GLY A 75 1.42 12.17 -0.56
N GLN A 76 0.55 12.92 -1.24
CA GLN A 76 -0.28 13.96 -0.61
C GLN A 76 -1.32 13.38 0.35
N GLU A 77 -1.83 12.18 0.08
CA GLU A 77 -2.79 11.50 0.95
C GLU A 77 -2.14 10.66 2.07
N ALA A 78 -0.83 10.43 2.03
CA ALA A 78 -0.16 9.48 2.93
C ALA A 78 -0.39 9.79 4.42
N ASP A 79 -0.35 11.07 4.80
CA ASP A 79 -0.57 11.50 6.20
C ASP A 79 -1.95 11.10 6.73
N LYS A 80 -2.99 11.16 5.89
CA LYS A 80 -4.34 10.71 6.27
C LYS A 80 -4.33 9.26 6.72
N TYR A 81 -3.67 8.39 5.96
CA TYR A 81 -3.65 6.96 6.26
C TYR A 81 -2.68 6.60 7.40
N ILE A 82 -1.58 7.35 7.56
CA ILE A 82 -0.69 7.23 8.73
C ILE A 82 -1.47 7.51 10.01
N GLU A 83 -2.21 8.61 10.05
CA GLU A 83 -3.01 8.97 11.24
C GLU A 83 -4.15 7.98 11.48
N GLN A 84 -4.82 7.50 10.42
CA GLN A 84 -5.81 6.43 10.54
C GLN A 84 -5.21 5.15 11.18
N ALA A 85 -4.03 4.72 10.74
CA ALA A 85 -3.36 3.55 11.28
C ALA A 85 -2.97 3.74 12.76
N LYS A 86 -2.42 4.91 13.11
CA LYS A 86 -2.05 5.24 14.51
C LYS A 86 -3.26 5.26 15.44
N LEU A 87 -4.39 5.79 14.98
CA LEU A 87 -5.63 5.80 15.76
C LEU A 87 -6.17 4.38 15.97
N SER A 88 -6.10 3.54 14.93
CA SER A 88 -6.60 2.16 14.96
C SER A 88 -5.72 1.21 15.78
N LYS A 89 -4.46 1.56 16.03
CA LYS A 89 -3.51 0.79 16.85
C LYS A 89 -3.76 0.92 18.36
N LYS A 90 -4.53 1.91 18.80
CA LYS A 90 -4.85 2.16 20.22
C LYS A 90 -5.89 1.18 20.75
#